data_AF-A0A9C7VKB3-F1
#
_entry.id   AF-A0A9C7VKB3-F1
#
_cell.length_a   1.000
_cell.length_b   1.000
_cell.length_c   1.000
_cell.angle_alpha   90.00
_cell.angle_beta   90.00
_cell.angle_gamma   90.00
#
_symmetry.space_group_name_H-M   'P 1'
#
loop_
_entity.id
_entity.type
_entity.pdbx_description
1 polymer ?
#
loop_
_entity_poly.entity_id
_entity_poly.type
_entity_poly.pdbx_seq_one_letter_code
_entity_poly.pdbx_strand_id
1 'polypeptide(L)' 'EIERKGIQSLLIPANEIAEELGMVRLANMIMMGAMLAMKPILPLDAVKKALEEHIPERHKKTLPINFKAMDKGYDFAKG' A
#
# COMPACT_ATOMS: atom_id res chain seq x y z
N GLU A 1 -21.48 -3.24 3.27
CA GLU A 1 -20.80 -4.51 3.53
C GLU A 1 -20.92 -5.40 2.30
N ILE A 2 -19.83 -5.98 1.82
CA ILE A 2 -19.85 -6.93 0.69
C ILE A 2 -19.67 -8.32 1.30
N GLU A 3 -20.78 -8.96 1.65
CA GLU A 3 -20.76 -10.33 2.15
C GLU A 3 -20.91 -11.32 1.00
N ARG A 4 -19.83 -12.03 0.70
CA ARG A 4 -19.88 -13.20 -0.17
C ARG A 4 -19.13 -14.34 0.48
N LYS A 5 -19.82 -15.47 0.66
CA LYS A 5 -19.24 -16.68 1.23
C LYS A 5 -17.95 -17.07 0.49
N GLY A 6 -16.86 -17.24 1.23
CA GLY A 6 -15.54 -17.59 0.70
C GLY A 6 -14.70 -16.41 0.19
N ILE A 7 -15.15 -15.17 0.37
CA ILE A 7 -14.38 -13.96 0.05
C ILE A 7 -14.19 -13.13 1.32
N GLN A 8 -12.96 -12.72 1.58
CA GLN A 8 -12.65 -11.69 2.57
C GLN A 8 -12.63 -10.34 1.86
N SER A 9 -13.36 -9.37 2.40
CA SER A 9 -13.42 -8.01 1.88
C SER A 9 -12.95 -7.03 2.95
N LEU A 10 -12.21 -6.00 2.54
CA LEU A 10 -11.81 -4.88 3.37
C LEU A 10 -11.98 -3.62 2.54
N LEU A 11 -12.79 -2.68 3.04
CA LEU A 11 -12.94 -1.36 2.44
C LEU A 11 -11.85 -0.45 2.99
N ILE A 12 -11.11 0.19 2.10
CA ILE A 12 -9.97 1.04 2.45
C ILE A 12 -10.18 2.41 1.79
N PRO A 13 -10.14 3.51 2.55
CA PRO A 13 -10.24 4.87 2.01
C PRO A 13 -8.88 5.29 1.40
N ALA A 14 -8.36 4.53 0.43
CA ALA A 14 -7.01 4.70 -0.09
C ALA A 14 -6.76 6.06 -0.74
N ASN A 15 -7.78 6.67 -1.35
CA ASN A 15 -7.68 8.01 -1.92
C ASN A 15 -7.56 9.09 -0.83
N GLU A 16 -8.36 8.99 0.24
CA GLU A 16 -8.31 9.93 1.38
C GLU A 16 -6.95 9.86 2.07
N ILE A 17 -6.45 8.64 2.32
CA ILE A 17 -5.10 8.43 2.88
C ILE A 17 -4.03 9.00 1.93
N ALA A 18 -4.17 8.86 0.61
CA ALA A 18 -3.23 9.43 -0.35
C ALA A 18 -3.25 10.97 -0.38
N GLU A 19 -4.42 11.57 -0.21
CA GLU A 19 -4.61 13.02 -0.07
C GLU A 19 -3.96 13.54 1.21
N GLU A 20 -4.12 12.86 2.36
CA GLU A 20 -3.45 13.19 3.62
C GLU A 20 -1.91 13.12 3.51
N LEU A 21 -1.40 12.22 2.67
CA LEU A 21 0.03 12.11 2.38
C LEU A 21 0.53 13.16 1.38
N GLY A 22 -0.36 14.00 0.84
CA GLY A 22 -0.02 15.07 -0.10
C GLY A 22 0.28 14.60 -1.51
N MET A 23 -0.02 13.34 -1.86
CA MET A 23 0.16 12.82 -3.22
C MET A 23 -0.91 11.80 -3.59
N VAL A 24 -1.93 12.27 -4.30
CA VAL A 24 -3.12 11.50 -4.73
C VAL A 24 -2.78 10.22 -5.50
N ARG A 25 -1.62 10.18 -6.15
CA ARG A 25 -1.13 9.02 -6.91
C ARG A 25 -0.65 7.84 -6.04
N LEU A 26 -0.78 7.90 -4.72
CA LEU A 26 -0.32 6.86 -3.78
C LEU A 26 -1.35 5.76 -3.48
N ALA A 27 -2.58 5.88 -3.97
CA ALA A 27 -3.65 4.93 -3.66
C ALA A 27 -3.24 3.47 -3.91
N ASN A 28 -2.54 3.19 -5.02
CA ASN A 28 -2.05 1.84 -5.33
C ASN A 28 -1.04 1.30 -4.32
N MET A 29 -0.16 2.15 -3.78
CA MET A 29 0.83 1.76 -2.78
C MET A 29 0.14 1.43 -1.45
N ILE A 30 -0.86 2.22 -1.07
CA ILE A 30 -1.70 1.97 0.10
C ILE A 30 -2.41 0.61 -0.05
N MET A 31 -3.06 0.40 -1.20
CA MET A 31 -3.74 -0.88 -1.47
C MET A 31 -2.76 -2.07 -1.45
N MET A 32 -1.53 -1.90 -1.95
CA MET A 32 -0.50 -2.94 -1.95
C MET A 32 -0.08 -3.33 -0.52
N GLY A 33 0.15 -2.35 0.35
CA GLY A 33 0.43 -2.60 1.76
C GLY A 33 -0.71 -3.36 2.44
N ALA A 34 -1.95 -2.88 2.26
CA ALA A 34 -3.12 -3.52 2.84
C ALA A 34 -3.32 -4.96 2.36
N MET A 35 -3.14 -5.20 1.06
CA MET A 35 -3.24 -6.55 0.48
C MET A 35 -2.25 -7.51 1.14
N LEU A 36 -1.02 -7.08 1.41
CA LEU A 36 0.01 -7.92 2.04
C LEU A 36 -0.24 -8.15 3.52
N ALA A 37 -0.91 -7.22 4.21
CA ALA A 37 -1.37 -7.43 5.58
C ALA A 37 -2.49 -8.48 5.64
N MET A 38 -3.49 -8.38 4.75
CA MET A 38 -4.59 -9.36 4.67
C MET A 38 -4.11 -10.73 4.19
N LYS A 39 -3.18 -10.74 3.24
CA LYS A 39 -2.66 -11.95 2.61
C LYS A 39 -1.14 -11.85 2.51
N PRO A 40 -0.39 -12.40 3.48
CA PRO A 40 1.06 -12.27 3.57
C PRO A 40 1.76 -13.22 2.59
N ILE A 41 1.61 -12.96 1.28
CA ILE A 41 2.26 -13.73 0.21
C ILE A 41 3.78 -13.49 0.25
N LEU A 42 4.18 -12.27 0.62
CA LEU A 42 5.56 -11.80 0.67
C LEU A 42 5.72 -10.85 1.88
N PRO A 43 6.92 -10.71 2.46
CA PRO A 43 7.20 -9.65 3.41
C PRO A 43 7.03 -8.27 2.75
N LEU A 44 6.47 -7.30 3.48
CA LEU A 44 6.30 -5.92 2.98
C LEU A 44 7.64 -5.31 2.54
N ASP A 45 8.70 -5.56 3.31
CA ASP A 45 10.05 -5.07 3.02
C ASP A 45 10.62 -5.63 1.72
N ALA A 46 10.25 -6.86 1.34
CA ALA A 46 10.67 -7.42 0.04
C ALA A 46 10.08 -6.61 -1.12
N VAL A 47 8.83 -6.13 -0.98
CA VAL A 47 8.17 -5.30 -1.98
C VAL A 47 8.73 -3.87 -2.00
N LYS A 48 9.04 -3.29 -0.84
CA LYS A 48 9.74 -2.00 -0.76
C LYS A 48 11.10 -2.05 -1.44
N LYS A 49 11.88 -3.10 -1.17
CA LYS A 49 13.19 -3.32 -1.81
C LYS A 49 13.05 -3.48 -3.33
N ALA A 50 12.08 -4.26 -3.79
CA ALA A 50 11.82 -4.41 -5.22
C ALA A 50 11.49 -3.07 -5.89
N LEU A 51 10.69 -2.21 -5.23
CA LEU A 51 10.41 -0.86 -5.74
C LEU A 51 11.67 0.00 -5.84
N GLU A 52 12.53 -0.02 -4.81
CA GLU A 52 13.80 0.71 -4.81
C GLU A 52 14.73 0.29 -5.96
N GLU A 53 14.82 -1.01 -6.24
CA GLU A 53 15.66 -1.57 -7.30
C GLU A 53 15.15 -1.26 -8.71
N HIS A 54 13.83 -1.11 -8.89
CA HIS A 54 13.21 -0.98 -10.22
C HIS A 54 12.70 0.43 -10.55
N ILE A 55 12.65 1.34 -9.59
CA ILE A 55 12.18 2.70 -9.83
C ILE A 55 13.21 3.48 -10.66
N PRO A 56 12.80 4.25 -11.68
CA PRO A 56 13.72 5.10 -12.44
C PRO A 56 14.40 6.13 -11.54
N GLU A 57 15.67 6.45 -11.82
CA GLU A 57 16.49 7.38 -11.03
C GLU A 57 15.78 8.72 -10.72
N ARG A 58 15.13 9.31 -11.73
CA ARG A 58 14.35 10.57 -11.62
C ARG A 58 13.20 10.52 -10.60
N HIS A 59 12.77 9.32 -10.22
CA HIS A 59 11.68 9.09 -9.29
C HIS A 59 12.15 8.55 -7.93
N LYS A 60 13.44 8.29 -7.70
CA LYS A 60 13.93 7.81 -6.39
C LYS A 60 13.54 8.71 -5.22
N LYS A 61 13.43 10.02 -5.44
CA LYS A 61 12.95 10.99 -4.44
C LYS A 61 11.54 10.69 -3.91
N THR A 62 10.74 9.89 -4.62
CA THR A 62 9.40 9.49 -4.18
C THR A 62 9.39 8.20 -3.38
N LEU A 63 10.51 7.47 -3.27
CA LEU A 63 10.57 6.23 -2.49
C LEU A 63 10.09 6.40 -1.04
N PRO A 64 10.52 7.44 -0.28
CA PRO A 64 10.07 7.59 1.10
C PRO A 64 8.56 7.71 1.23
N ILE A 65 7.90 8.42 0.30
CA ILE A 65 6.45 8.58 0.36
C ILE A 65 5.70 7.34 -0.12
N ASN A 66 6.26 6.58 -1.07
CA ASN A 66 5.69 5.27 -1.47
C ASN A 66 5.79 4.26 -0.33
N PHE A 67 6.92 4.21 0.39
CA PHE A 67 7.08 3.33 1.55
C PHE A 67 6.09 3.69 2.66
N LYS A 68 5.98 4.97 3.00
CA LYS A 68 4.99 5.45 3.99
C LYS A 68 3.56 5.11 3.57
N ALA A 69 3.24 5.21 2.29
CA ALA A 69 1.94 4.84 1.75
C ALA A 69 1.66 3.33 1.90
N MET A 70 2.63 2.47 1.58
CA MET A 70 2.54 1.04 1.82
C MET A 70 2.34 0.72 3.32
N ASP A 71 3.11 1.38 4.20
CA ASP A 71 2.98 1.19 5.65
C ASP A 71 1.59 1.58 6.15
N LYS A 72 1.06 2.73 5.71
CA LYS A 72 -0.30 3.18 6.05
C LYS A 72 -1.36 2.16 5.66
N GLY A 73 -1.26 1.59 4.46
CA GLY A 73 -2.20 0.56 4.02
C GLY A 73 -2.06 -0.74 4.81
N TYR A 74 -0.83 -1.17 5.06
CA TYR A 74 -0.54 -2.38 5.82
C TYR A 74 -1.07 -2.29 7.27
N ASP A 75 -0.86 -1.15 7.92
CA ASP A 75 -1.35 -0.88 9.28
C ASP A 75 -2.88 -0.80 9.32
N PHE A 76 -3.50 -0.13 8.33
CA PHE A 76 -4.96 -0.03 8.23
C PHE A 76 -5.62 -1.40 8.16
N ALA A 77 -5.02 -2.36 7.45
CA ALA A 77 -5.57 -3.70 7.30
C ALA A 77 -5.27 -4.66 8.47
N LYS A 78 -4.37 -4.28 9.39
CA LYS A 78 -4.09 -5.05 10.61
C LYS A 78 -5.00 -4.65 11.78
N GLY A 79 -5.52 -3.43 11.78
CA GLY A 79 -6.51 -2.93 12.73
C GLY A 79 -7.92 -3.35 12.36
#